data_AF-A0A5P8Z059-F1
#
_entry.id   AF-A0A5P8Z059-F1
#
_cell.length_a   1.000
_cell.length_b   1.000
_cell.length_c   1.000
_cell.angle_alpha   90.00
_cell.angle_beta   90.00
_cell.angle_gamma   90.00
#
_symmetry.space_group_name_H-M   'P 1'
#
loop_
_entity.id
_entity.type
_entity.pdbx_description
1 polymer ?
#
loop_
_entity_poly.entity_id
_entity_poly.type
_entity_poly.pdbx_seq_one_letter_code
_entity_poly.pdbx_strand_id
1 'polypeptide(L)'
;MGQLPKIALPLERYQQLVDLRDLLNAPSFSAAIGELIKTFAEIGKIEHSLPGVDIRAATDGFVIRFDGTTAAGMSYEDAMHLVGAIREYLADTKPRKTALAHPTRDFIVKGIGRSVAIQFIKRKITKQFAPDIAADFADLLERNIAQANT
;
A
#
# COMPACT_ATOMS: atom_id res chain seq x y z
N MET A 1 11.28 15.85 6.86
CA MET A 1 11.31 14.88 5.74
C MET A 1 12.78 14.52 5.52
N GLY A 2 13.14 13.24 5.67
CA GLY A 2 14.49 12.78 5.36
C GLY A 2 14.77 12.89 3.86
N GLN A 3 16.00 13.20 3.49
CA GLN A 3 16.43 13.20 2.09
C GLN A 3 16.29 11.78 1.54
N LEU A 4 15.51 11.59 0.48
CA LEU A 4 15.43 10.29 -0.19
C LEU A 4 16.82 9.92 -0.72
N PRO A 5 17.28 8.68 -0.52
CA PRO A 5 18.58 8.25 -1.00
C PRO A 5 18.62 8.37 -2.54
N LYS A 6 19.62 9.07 -3.07
CA LYS A 6 19.92 9.06 -4.50
C LYS A 6 20.75 7.82 -4.79
N ILE A 7 20.16 6.86 -5.50
CA ILE A 7 20.89 5.68 -5.96
C ILE A 7 21.48 6.01 -7.34
N ALA A 8 22.80 6.09 -7.42
CA ALA A 8 23.50 6.18 -8.70
C ALA A 8 23.68 4.76 -9.25
N LEU A 9 23.11 4.49 -10.43
CA LEU A 9 23.26 3.21 -11.12
C LEU A 9 24.30 3.35 -12.24
N PRO A 10 25.20 2.37 -12.42
CA PRO A 10 25.97 2.24 -13.65
C PRO A 10 25.05 2.21 -14.88
N LEU A 11 25.52 2.70 -16.03
CA LEU A 11 24.71 2.84 -17.25
C LEU A 11 24.07 1.51 -17.67
N GLU A 12 24.82 0.42 -17.58
CA GLU A 12 24.36 -0.93 -17.92
C GLU A 12 23.19 -1.37 -17.02
N ARG A 13 23.26 -1.06 -15.72
CA ARG A 13 22.18 -1.36 -14.77
C ARG A 13 20.97 -0.47 -14.98
N TYR A 14 21.18 0.79 -15.33
CA TYR A 14 20.10 1.68 -15.70
C TYR A 14 19.36 1.18 -16.94
N GLN A 15 20.07 0.73 -17.98
CA GLN A 15 19.45 0.18 -19.18
C GLN A 15 18.64 -1.09 -18.87
N GLN A 16 19.18 -2.01 -18.07
CA GLN A 16 18.42 -3.19 -17.62
C GLN A 16 17.12 -2.81 -16.89
N LEU A 17 17.16 -1.73 -16.09
CA LEU A 17 15.98 -1.24 -15.38
C LEU A 17 14.96 -0.59 -16.33
N VAL A 18 15.42 0.08 -17.41
CA VAL A 18 14.56 0.57 -18.49
C VAL A 18 13.87 -0.60 -19.18
N ASP A 19 14.62 -1.60 -19.61
CA ASP A 19 14.10 -2.77 -20.31
C ASP A 19 13.07 -3.51 -19.45
N LEU A 20 13.35 -3.65 -18.14
CA LEU A 20 12.42 -4.24 -17.18
C LEU A 20 11.15 -3.41 -17.02
N ARG A 21 11.26 -2.09 -16.86
CA ARG A 21 10.10 -1.20 -16.74
C ARG A 21 9.19 -1.36 -17.96
N ASP A 22 9.78 -1.39 -19.14
CA ASP A 22 9.04 -1.49 -20.40
C ASP A 22 8.41 -2.89 -20.54
N LEU A 23 9.14 -3.96 -20.19
CA LEU A 23 8.60 -5.33 -20.14
C LEU A 23 7.37 -5.44 -19.23
N LEU A 24 7.40 -4.80 -18.07
CA LEU A 24 6.31 -4.80 -17.09
C LEU A 24 5.21 -3.79 -17.40
N ASN A 25 5.36 -2.96 -18.45
CA ASN A 25 4.51 -1.79 -18.71
C ASN A 25 4.35 -0.88 -17.48
N ALA A 26 5.40 -0.76 -16.66
CA ALA A 26 5.34 -0.05 -15.41
C ALA A 26 5.36 1.48 -15.64
N PRO A 27 4.51 2.26 -14.96
CA PRO A 27 4.37 3.71 -15.20
C PRO A 27 5.57 4.53 -14.70
N SER A 28 6.49 3.92 -13.93
CA SER A 28 7.71 4.56 -13.42
C SER A 28 8.75 3.50 -13.02
N PHE A 29 9.99 3.93 -12.80
CA PHE A 29 11.03 3.07 -12.24
C PHE A 29 10.71 2.60 -10.81
N SER A 30 10.01 3.43 -10.01
CA SER A 30 9.55 3.03 -8.66
C SER A 30 8.63 1.83 -8.74
N ALA A 31 7.66 1.86 -9.66
CA ALA A 31 6.73 0.76 -9.87
C ALA A 31 7.43 -0.51 -10.36
N ALA A 32 8.41 -0.38 -11.27
CA ALA A 32 9.21 -1.52 -11.72
C ALA A 32 10.05 -2.15 -10.59
N ILE A 33 10.63 -1.33 -9.71
CA ILE A 33 11.35 -1.79 -8.52
C ILE A 33 10.38 -2.45 -7.53
N GLY A 34 9.18 -1.88 -7.33
CA GLY A 34 8.14 -2.46 -6.50
C GLY A 34 7.77 -3.87 -6.95
N GLU A 35 7.60 -4.09 -8.26
CA GLU A 35 7.28 -5.41 -8.82
C GLU A 35 8.41 -6.43 -8.60
N LEU A 36 9.68 -6.00 -8.70
CA LEU A 36 10.82 -6.85 -8.33
C LEU A 36 10.74 -7.25 -6.86
N ILE A 37 10.54 -6.28 -5.96
CA ILE A 37 10.43 -6.52 -4.51
C ILE A 37 9.29 -7.52 -4.25
N LYS A 38 8.13 -7.32 -4.87
CA LYS A 38 6.98 -8.23 -4.79
C LYS A 38 7.32 -9.64 -5.25
N THR A 39 7.97 -9.78 -6.41
CA THR A 39 8.42 -11.07 -6.94
C THR A 39 9.37 -11.77 -5.95
N PHE A 40 10.38 -11.06 -5.43
CA PHE A 40 11.31 -11.61 -4.44
C PHE A 40 10.62 -12.03 -3.14
N ALA A 41 9.58 -11.30 -2.72
CA ALA A 41 8.78 -11.65 -1.56
C ALA A 41 7.93 -12.92 -1.81
N GLU A 42 7.36 -13.07 -3.01
CA GLU A 42 6.57 -14.24 -3.41
C GLU A 42 7.39 -15.53 -3.46
N ILE A 43 8.66 -15.45 -3.91
CA ILE A 43 9.58 -16.59 -3.89
C ILE A 43 10.29 -16.78 -2.53
N GLY A 44 9.86 -16.05 -1.49
CA GLY A 44 10.37 -16.19 -0.13
C GLY A 44 11.81 -15.75 0.08
N LYS A 45 12.37 -14.91 -0.81
CA LYS A 45 13.73 -14.38 -0.67
C LYS A 45 13.82 -13.18 0.26
N ILE A 46 12.72 -12.44 0.39
CA ILE A 46 12.56 -11.36 1.36
C ILE A 46 11.21 -11.49 2.05
N GLU A 47 11.10 -10.94 3.26
CA GLU A 47 9.82 -10.86 3.96
C GLU A 47 8.89 -9.88 3.26
N HIS A 48 7.64 -10.29 3.02
CA HIS A 48 6.62 -9.41 2.47
C HIS A 48 6.13 -8.44 3.55
N SER A 49 6.78 -7.29 3.66
CA SER A 49 6.48 -6.25 4.64
C SER A 49 6.61 -4.86 4.03
N LEU A 50 5.91 -3.88 4.60
CA LEU A 50 6.03 -2.47 4.23
C LEU A 50 6.71 -1.69 5.36
N PRO A 51 7.84 -1.02 5.10
CA PRO A 51 8.49 -0.18 6.11
C PRO A 51 7.55 0.87 6.71
N GLY A 52 7.51 0.90 8.04
CA GLY A 52 6.67 1.82 8.81
C GLY A 52 5.18 1.51 8.81
N VAL A 53 4.82 0.28 8.46
CA VAL A 53 3.49 -0.31 8.59
C VAL A 53 3.60 -1.65 9.33
N ASP A 54 2.97 -1.75 10.49
CA ASP A 54 2.89 -2.98 11.29
C ASP A 54 1.43 -3.45 11.29
N ILE A 55 1.17 -4.64 10.76
CA ILE A 55 -0.15 -5.27 10.69
C ILE A 55 -0.08 -6.56 11.50
N ARG A 56 -0.95 -6.70 12.50
CA ARG A 56 -1.02 -7.90 13.34
C ARG A 56 -2.44 -8.42 13.39
N ALA A 57 -2.60 -9.72 13.26
CA ALA A 57 -3.89 -10.37 13.49
C ALA A 57 -4.34 -10.21 14.94
N ALA A 58 -5.64 -10.06 15.11
CA ALA A 58 -6.36 -10.06 16.38
C ALA A 58 -7.56 -11.03 16.27
N THR A 59 -8.20 -11.34 17.39
CA THR A 59 -9.28 -12.34 17.45
C THR A 59 -10.44 -12.05 16.49
N ASP A 60 -10.75 -10.77 16.25
CA ASP A 60 -11.88 -10.31 15.42
C ASP A 60 -11.46 -9.40 14.25
N GLY A 61 -10.15 -9.31 13.96
CA GLY A 61 -9.65 -8.48 12.86
C GLY A 61 -8.14 -8.25 12.91
N PHE A 62 -7.73 -7.00 12.71
CA PHE A 62 -6.35 -6.58 12.70
C PHE A 62 -6.10 -5.36 13.58
N VAL A 63 -4.85 -5.26 14.00
CA VAL A 63 -4.28 -4.03 14.53
C VAL A 63 -3.28 -3.51 13.52
N ILE A 64 -3.53 -2.31 13.00
CA ILE A 64 -2.66 -1.62 12.06
C ILE A 64 -1.99 -0.46 12.79
N ARG A 65 -0.67 -0.34 12.67
CA ARG A 65 0.09 0.78 13.23
C ARG A 65 1.01 1.35 12.17
N PHE A 66 1.01 2.68 12.05
CA PHE A 66 2.02 3.39 11.27
C PHE A 66 3.10 3.96 12.18
N ASP A 67 4.31 4.13 11.64
CA ASP A 67 5.41 4.72 12.40
C ASP A 67 5.04 6.07 13.03
N GLY A 68 5.30 6.20 14.32
CA GLY A 68 5.01 7.41 15.09
C GLY A 68 3.52 7.65 15.38
N THR A 69 2.63 6.70 15.08
CA THR A 69 1.19 6.82 15.38
C THR A 69 0.73 5.76 16.38
N THR A 70 -0.43 5.98 16.98
CA THR A 70 -1.12 4.94 17.76
C THR A 70 -1.61 3.82 16.83
N ALA A 71 -1.86 2.64 17.38
CA ALA A 71 -2.49 1.54 16.67
C ALA A 71 -3.99 1.81 16.41
N ALA A 72 -4.49 1.36 15.26
CA ALA A 72 -5.89 1.33 14.89
C ALA A 72 -6.36 -0.12 14.74
N GLY A 73 -7.41 -0.49 15.46
CA GLY A 73 -8.08 -1.78 15.29
C GLY A 73 -9.09 -1.71 14.15
N MET A 74 -9.24 -2.80 13.40
CA MET A 74 -10.10 -2.91 12.24
C MET A 74 -10.62 -4.35 12.12
N SER A 75 -11.91 -4.56 11.86
CA SER A 75 -12.44 -5.91 11.63
C SER A 75 -11.94 -6.49 10.29
N TYR A 76 -11.99 -7.81 10.12
CA TYR A 76 -11.70 -8.44 8.82
C TYR A 76 -12.58 -7.89 7.69
N GLU A 77 -13.86 -7.66 7.98
CA GLU A 77 -14.79 -7.06 7.03
C GLU A 77 -14.36 -5.64 6.64
N ASP A 78 -14.03 -4.79 7.61
CA ASP A 78 -13.56 -3.43 7.34
C ASP A 78 -12.25 -3.42 6.56
N ALA A 79 -11.34 -4.37 6.82
CA ALA A 79 -10.11 -4.53 6.06
C ALA A 79 -10.37 -4.91 4.60
N MET A 80 -11.30 -5.83 4.31
CA MET A 80 -11.69 -6.16 2.93
C MET A 80 -12.30 -4.97 2.20
N HIS A 81 -13.12 -4.17 2.88
CA HIS A 81 -13.66 -2.96 2.28
C HIS A 81 -12.61 -1.88 2.06
N LEU A 82 -11.62 -1.76 2.96
CA LEU A 82 -10.49 -0.86 2.77
C LEU A 82 -9.66 -1.27 1.55
N VAL A 83 -9.36 -2.56 1.40
CA VAL A 83 -8.71 -3.12 0.20
C VAL A 83 -9.50 -2.76 -1.05
N GLY A 84 -10.81 -3.04 -1.07
CA GLY A 84 -11.68 -2.72 -2.20
C GLY A 84 -11.65 -1.24 -2.56
N ALA A 85 -11.73 -0.35 -1.56
CA ALA A 85 -11.67 1.10 -1.77
C ALA A 85 -10.32 1.57 -2.30
N ILE A 86 -9.20 0.98 -1.87
CA ILE A 86 -7.87 1.26 -2.41
C ILE A 86 -7.80 0.83 -3.87
N ARG A 87 -8.23 -0.40 -4.20
CA ARG A 87 -8.21 -0.94 -5.57
C ARG A 87 -9.10 -0.14 -6.50
N GLU A 88 -10.31 0.19 -6.06
CA GLU A 88 -11.24 1.03 -6.83
C GLU A 88 -10.61 2.39 -7.14
N TYR A 89 -9.96 3.01 -6.14
CA TYR A 89 -9.26 4.27 -6.36
C TYR A 89 -8.10 4.14 -7.35
N LEU A 90 -7.30 3.07 -7.27
CA LEU A 90 -6.16 2.85 -8.16
C LEU A 90 -6.57 2.49 -9.60
N ALA A 91 -7.73 1.83 -9.77
CA ALA A 91 -8.27 1.46 -11.08
C ALA A 91 -8.87 2.66 -11.83
N ASP A 92 -9.39 3.66 -11.12
CA ASP A 92 -10.01 4.84 -11.73
C ASP A 92 -8.95 5.90 -12.08
N THR A 93 -8.71 6.12 -13.38
CA THR A 93 -7.74 7.11 -13.88
C THR A 93 -8.24 8.55 -13.81
N LYS A 94 -9.46 8.79 -13.33
CA LYS A 94 -10.06 10.13 -13.24
C LYS A 94 -9.84 10.76 -11.86
N PRO A 95 -9.59 12.08 -11.79
CA PRO A 95 -9.38 12.78 -10.52
C PRO A 95 -10.68 12.82 -9.72
N ARG A 96 -10.92 11.84 -8.85
CA ARG A 96 -12.00 11.89 -7.87
C ARG A 96 -11.64 12.91 -6.79
N LYS A 97 -12.31 14.06 -6.82
CA LYS A 97 -12.33 15.02 -5.70
C LYS A 97 -13.14 14.52 -4.50
N THR A 98 -13.78 13.36 -4.61
CA THR A 98 -14.67 12.80 -3.60
C THR A 98 -13.99 11.69 -2.83
N ALA A 99 -13.88 11.86 -1.52
CA ALA A 99 -13.44 10.81 -0.62
C ALA A 99 -14.41 9.61 -0.73
N LEU A 100 -13.86 8.39 -0.80
CA LEU A 100 -14.60 7.16 -0.60
C LEU A 100 -14.75 7.00 0.92
N ALA A 101 -15.73 7.73 1.47
CA ALA A 101 -16.13 7.59 2.86
C ALA A 101 -17.33 6.64 2.91
N HIS A 102 -17.15 5.48 3.53
CA HIS A 102 -18.29 4.67 3.93
C HIS A 102 -18.85 5.25 5.23
N PRO A 103 -20.13 5.67 5.28
CA PRO A 103 -20.70 6.36 6.44
C PRO A 103 -20.73 5.52 7.72
N THR A 104 -20.57 4.21 7.62
CA THR A 104 -20.62 3.26 8.74
C THR A 104 -19.26 2.75 9.20
N ARG A 105 -18.18 3.07 8.49
CA ARG A 105 -16.85 2.48 8.74
C ARG A 105 -15.89 3.48 9.35
N ASP A 106 -14.94 2.99 10.14
CA ASP A 106 -13.97 3.84 10.86
C ASP A 106 -12.78 4.27 9.98
N PHE A 107 -12.95 4.33 8.66
CA PHE A 107 -11.92 4.75 7.74
C PHE A 107 -12.44 5.53 6.54
N ILE A 108 -11.56 6.32 5.94
CA ILE A 108 -11.79 7.07 4.71
C ILE A 108 -10.59 6.85 3.79
N VAL A 109 -10.84 6.52 2.53
CA VAL A 109 -9.83 6.54 1.47
C VAL A 109 -10.08 7.76 0.59
N LYS A 110 -9.08 8.63 0.44
CA LYS A 110 -9.18 9.84 -0.37
C LYS A 110 -7.95 10.04 -1.24
N GLY A 111 -8.17 10.55 -2.44
CA GLY A 111 -7.08 11.02 -3.30
C GLY A 111 -6.52 12.36 -2.82
N ILE A 112 -5.19 12.48 -2.75
CA ILE A 112 -4.49 13.75 -2.54
C ILE A 112 -3.47 13.90 -3.67
N GLY A 113 -3.84 14.62 -4.74
CA GLY A 113 -3.01 14.72 -5.94
C GLY A 113 -2.81 13.34 -6.58
N ARG A 114 -1.55 12.87 -6.64
CA ARG A 114 -1.21 11.52 -7.15
C ARG A 114 -1.12 10.47 -6.04
N SER A 115 -1.41 10.81 -4.78
CA SER A 115 -1.29 9.91 -3.64
C SER A 115 -2.64 9.39 -3.16
N VAL A 116 -2.60 8.27 -2.44
CA VAL A 116 -3.73 7.71 -1.69
C VAL A 116 -3.55 8.07 -0.23
N ALA A 117 -4.53 8.74 0.39
CA ALA A 117 -4.55 8.97 1.82
C ALA A 117 -5.59 8.08 2.49
N ILE A 118 -5.14 7.32 3.49
CA ILE A 118 -5.96 6.46 4.33
C ILE A 118 -6.07 7.14 5.69
N GLN A 119 -7.30 7.41 6.11
CA GLN A 119 -7.59 8.08 7.38
C GLN A 119 -8.44 7.18 8.27
N PHE A 120 -7.98 6.88 9.48
CA PHE A 120 -8.74 6.20 10.52
C PHE A 120 -9.44 7.24 11.42
N ILE A 121 -10.77 7.25 11.44
CA ILE A 121 -11.55 8.40 11.94
C ILE A 121 -11.45 8.51 13.47
N LYS A 122 -11.79 7.46 14.23
CA LYS A 122 -11.78 7.45 15.71
C LYS A 122 -10.39 7.70 16.27
N ARG A 123 -9.35 7.28 15.57
CA ARG A 123 -7.95 7.44 16.00
C ARG A 123 -7.30 8.72 15.47
N LYS A 124 -7.96 9.45 14.56
CA LYS A 124 -7.44 10.65 13.90
C LYS A 124 -6.07 10.43 13.24
N ILE A 125 -5.83 9.21 12.76
CA ILE A 125 -4.58 8.85 12.07
C ILE A 125 -4.80 9.05 10.58
N THR A 126 -3.85 9.68 9.90
CA THR A 126 -3.84 9.72 8.43
C THR A 126 -2.47 9.32 7.93
N LYS A 127 -2.43 8.39 6.98
CA LYS A 127 -1.21 7.99 6.28
C LYS A 127 -1.42 8.19 4.79
N GLN A 128 -0.45 8.82 4.16
CA GLN A 128 -0.43 9.05 2.73
C GLN A 128 0.58 8.11 2.08
N PHE A 129 0.15 7.46 1.00
CA PHE A 129 0.92 6.50 0.24
C PHE A 129 1.04 6.98 -1.22
N ALA A 130 2.15 6.63 -1.86
CA ALA A 130 2.21 6.62 -3.31
C ALA A 130 1.33 5.49 -3.87
N PRO A 131 0.85 5.55 -5.12
CA PRO A 131 -0.09 4.57 -5.68
C PRO A 131 0.42 3.12 -5.63
N ASP A 132 1.70 2.92 -5.94
CA ASP A 132 2.39 1.64 -5.87
C ASP A 132 2.40 1.09 -4.43
N ILE A 133 2.82 1.92 -3.46
CA ILE A 133 2.83 1.51 -2.05
C ILE A 133 1.41 1.27 -1.51
N ALA A 134 0.41 2.00 -1.99
CA ALA A 134 -0.98 1.76 -1.63
C ALA A 134 -1.47 0.38 -2.15
N ALA A 135 -1.03 -0.02 -3.36
CA ALA A 135 -1.31 -1.34 -3.90
C ALA A 135 -0.66 -2.45 -3.06
N ASP A 136 0.61 -2.27 -2.68
CA ASP A 136 1.33 -3.21 -1.80
C ASP A 136 0.65 -3.32 -0.43
N PHE A 137 0.15 -2.21 0.11
CA PHE A 137 -0.58 -2.21 1.38
C PHE A 137 -1.89 -2.99 1.29
N ALA A 138 -2.61 -2.88 0.16
CA ALA A 138 -3.80 -3.67 -0.10
C ALA A 138 -3.45 -5.17 -0.23
N ASP A 139 -2.38 -5.52 -0.96
CA ASP A 139 -1.88 -6.91 -1.08
C ASP A 139 -1.55 -7.50 0.31
N LEU A 140 -0.90 -6.72 1.17
CA LEU A 140 -0.56 -7.14 2.53
C LEU A 140 -1.81 -7.42 3.39
N LEU A 141 -2.82 -6.56 3.30
CA LEU A 141 -4.08 -6.77 4.02
C LEU A 141 -4.77 -8.06 3.53
N GLU A 142 -4.89 -8.26 2.22
CA GLU A 142 -5.50 -9.47 1.64
C GLU A 142 -4.79 -10.75 2.10
N ARG A 143 -3.46 -10.76 2.10
CA ARG A 143 -2.67 -11.91 2.58
C ARG A 143 -2.91 -12.20 4.05
N ASN A 144 -2.91 -11.17 4.90
CA ASN A 144 -3.18 -11.33 6.32
C ASN A 144 -4.62 -11.84 6.57
N ILE A 145 -5.58 -11.42 5.75
CA ILE A 145 -6.97 -11.93 5.79
C ILE A 145 -7.03 -13.40 5.39
N ALA A 146 -6.34 -13.80 4.32
CA ALA A 146 -6.30 -15.20 3.88
C ALA A 146 -5.66 -16.11 4.94
N GLN A 147 -4.57 -15.67 5.57
CA GLN A 147 -3.88 -16.42 6.63
C GLN A 147 -4.73 -16.57 7.89
N ALA A 148 -5.52 -15.57 8.27
CA ALA A 148 -6.38 -15.65 9.45
C ALA A 148 -7.60 -16.58 9.28
N ASN A 149 -7.99 -16.87 8.04
CA ASN A 149 -9.10 -17.75 7.70
C ASN A 149 -8.68 -19.22 7.48
N THR A 150 -7.39 -19.53 7.67
CA THR A 150 -6.83 -20.89 7.56
C THR A 150 -6.54 -21.45 8.94
#